data_AF-A0A6A0ATI9-F1
#
_entry.id   AF-A0A6A0ATI9-F1
#
_cell.length_a   1.000
_cell.length_b   1.000
_cell.length_c   1.000
_cell.angle_alpha   90.00
_cell.angle_beta   90.00
_cell.angle_gamma   90.00
#
_symmetry.space_group_name_H-M   'P 1'
#
loop_
_entity.id
_entity.type
_entity.pdbx_description
1 polymer ?
#
loop_
_entity_poly.entity_id
_entity_poly.type
_entity_poly.pdbx_seq_one_letter_code
_entity_poly.pdbx_strand_id
1 'polypeptide(L)'
;MRRRASLVLLSLAVFFAALAPVLRWYAFPRLVRIPPGQYQETVLEARPATLLRYDTMRAEQVEKVTIVQTLKGNVEESERIERSTGRDVVVWDSLSHVQGPDGETVSQIPGRYIFDGHTQEPVHAPGETVDGDPVRREGIEFKWPFLTEKRDYVYFDAQTRTSAPIHYKGTRTFRGLEVYYFEQTVPWTKVPYPEKMPIPGIDAGTLEERTGTTRWYTTTRMFWVEPATGAPVNGEEIHTEELRGGSLLGGRDRVTAFSGHVRMREDYVDRTVAQVSSQRGLVLLLASHLPWTFLGLGTGLLALSLLLEARSRRPGGDGAPAPGAGGAGGAADREPGPA
;
A
#
# COMPACT_ATOMS: atom_id res chain seq x y z
N MET A 1 6.55 -48.06 -19.00
CA MET A 1 6.75 -47.11 -17.87
C MET A 1 7.10 -45.69 -18.32
N ARG A 2 8.04 -45.49 -19.26
CA ARG A 2 8.48 -44.15 -19.72
C ARG A 2 7.37 -43.25 -20.30
N ARG A 3 6.41 -43.78 -21.07
CA ARG A 3 5.25 -43.02 -21.58
C ARG A 3 4.31 -42.52 -20.48
N ARG A 4 4.00 -43.36 -19.47
CA ARG A 4 3.17 -42.96 -18.32
C ARG A 4 3.86 -41.86 -17.51
N ALA A 5 5.17 -41.99 -17.29
CA ALA A 5 5.97 -40.96 -16.62
C ALA A 5 5.99 -39.63 -17.41
N SER A 6 6.16 -39.69 -18.74
CA SER A 6 6.10 -38.51 -19.61
C SER A 6 4.77 -37.77 -19.53
N LEU A 7 3.65 -38.51 -19.52
CA LEU A 7 2.30 -37.93 -19.38
C LEU A 7 2.09 -37.28 -17.99
N VAL A 8 2.54 -37.93 -16.91
CA VAL A 8 2.45 -37.35 -15.56
C VAL A 8 3.25 -36.04 -15.47
N LEU A 9 4.47 -36.01 -16.03
CA LEU A 9 5.29 -34.79 -16.08
C LEU A 9 4.63 -33.69 -16.91
N LEU A 10 4.01 -34.04 -18.05
CA LEU A 10 3.26 -33.08 -18.86
C LEU A 10 2.07 -32.51 -18.09
N SER A 11 1.29 -33.34 -17.39
CA SER A 11 0.16 -32.89 -16.58
C SER A 11 0.60 -31.93 -15.47
N LEU A 12 1.69 -32.25 -14.76
CA LEU A 12 2.27 -31.36 -13.75
C LEU A 12 2.81 -30.06 -14.37
N ALA A 13 3.43 -30.14 -15.54
CA ALA A 13 3.93 -28.97 -16.26
C ALA A 13 2.79 -27.99 -16.58
N VAL A 14 1.69 -28.51 -17.13
CA VAL A 14 0.49 -27.72 -17.45
C VAL A 14 -0.13 -27.15 -16.16
N PHE A 15 -0.21 -27.94 -15.09
CA PHE A 15 -0.74 -27.49 -13.81
C PHE A 15 0.04 -26.28 -13.24
N PHE A 16 1.37 -26.38 -13.15
CA PHE A 16 2.20 -25.28 -12.62
C PHE A 16 2.21 -24.06 -13.56
N ALA A 17 2.25 -24.29 -14.87
CA ALA A 17 2.16 -23.20 -15.85
C ALA A 17 0.83 -22.45 -15.76
N ALA A 18 -0.28 -23.15 -15.48
CA ALA A 18 -1.59 -22.53 -15.25
C ALA A 18 -1.71 -21.86 -13.88
N LEU A 19 -1.05 -22.39 -12.84
CA LEU A 19 -1.14 -21.85 -11.49
C LEU A 19 -0.37 -20.53 -11.33
N ALA A 20 0.74 -20.34 -12.05
CA ALA A 20 1.51 -19.09 -12.03
C ALA A 20 0.68 -17.83 -12.35
N PRO A 21 -0.05 -17.74 -13.50
CA PRO A 21 -0.89 -16.59 -13.81
C PRO A 21 -2.09 -16.46 -12.86
N VAL A 22 -2.67 -17.58 -12.40
CA VAL A 22 -3.77 -17.57 -11.42
C VAL A 22 -3.32 -16.95 -10.10
N LEU A 23 -2.15 -17.30 -9.59
CA LEU A 23 -1.63 -16.68 -8.37
C LEU A 23 -1.42 -15.17 -8.54
N ARG A 24 -0.76 -14.76 -9.63
CA ARG A 24 -0.36 -13.37 -9.85
C ARG A 24 -1.53 -12.42 -10.13
N TRP A 25 -2.47 -12.85 -10.97
CA TRP A 25 -3.52 -11.98 -11.52
C TRP A 25 -4.90 -12.26 -10.93
N TYR A 26 -5.14 -13.43 -10.35
CA TYR A 26 -6.42 -13.76 -9.74
C TYR A 26 -6.35 -13.78 -8.21
N ALA A 27 -5.42 -14.55 -7.62
CA ALA A 27 -5.33 -14.74 -6.17
C ALA A 27 -4.75 -13.50 -5.46
N PHE A 28 -3.63 -12.96 -5.93
CA PHE A 28 -2.98 -11.81 -5.30
C PHE A 28 -3.93 -10.61 -5.11
N PRO A 29 -4.63 -10.11 -6.14
CA PRO A 29 -5.53 -8.96 -5.98
C PRO A 29 -6.74 -9.22 -5.08
N ARG A 30 -7.08 -10.48 -4.80
CA ARG A 30 -8.24 -10.86 -3.97
C ARG A 30 -7.88 -11.22 -2.53
N LEU A 31 -6.65 -11.68 -2.30
CA LEU A 31 -6.19 -12.13 -0.98
C LEU A 31 -5.47 -11.02 -0.22
N VAL A 32 -4.72 -10.18 -0.93
CA VAL A 32 -3.90 -9.14 -0.29
C VAL A 32 -4.76 -7.89 -0.10
N ARG A 33 -5.16 -7.66 1.14
CA ARG A 33 -5.85 -6.45 1.60
C ARG A 33 -5.41 -6.03 2.98
N ILE A 34 -5.71 -4.79 3.33
CA ILE A 34 -5.61 -4.31 4.70
C ILE A 34 -6.67 -4.99 5.57
N PRO A 35 -6.29 -5.57 6.73
CA PRO A 35 -7.26 -6.08 7.68
C PRO A 35 -8.10 -4.94 8.29
N PRO A 36 -9.44 -5.06 8.33
CA PRO A 36 -10.31 -3.99 8.83
C PRO A 36 -10.15 -3.71 10.33
N GLY A 37 -9.54 -4.64 11.10
CA GLY A 37 -9.28 -4.49 12.52
C GLY A 37 -7.85 -4.04 12.88
N GLN A 38 -7.05 -3.58 11.90
CA GLN A 38 -5.69 -3.18 12.16
C GLN A 38 -5.63 -1.93 13.06
N TYR A 39 -4.76 -1.97 14.07
CA TYR A 39 -4.40 -0.81 14.90
C TYR A 39 -2.95 -0.42 14.62
N GLN A 40 -2.72 0.86 14.37
CA GLN A 40 -1.40 1.42 14.21
C GLN A 40 -1.26 2.66 15.08
N GLU A 41 -0.12 2.77 15.75
CA GLU A 41 0.26 3.95 16.49
C GLU A 41 1.67 4.35 16.04
N THR A 42 1.85 5.63 15.84
CA THR A 42 3.13 6.25 15.46
C THR A 42 3.34 7.45 16.36
N VAL A 43 4.52 7.56 16.95
CA VAL A 43 4.94 8.76 17.66
C VAL A 43 5.96 9.50 16.81
N LEU A 44 5.71 10.78 16.60
CA LEU A 44 6.63 11.72 15.96
C LEU A 44 7.06 12.79 16.96
N GLU A 45 8.22 13.37 16.73
CA GLU A 45 8.79 14.41 17.59
C GLU A 45 9.43 15.51 16.75
N ALA A 46 9.29 16.76 17.20
CA ALA A 46 10.05 17.89 16.68
C ALA A 46 11.01 18.39 17.76
N ARG A 47 12.31 18.44 17.44
CA ARG A 47 13.40 18.81 18.37
C ARG A 47 14.48 19.66 17.67
N PRO A 48 14.71 20.93 18.05
CA PRO A 48 13.80 21.78 18.82
C PRO A 48 12.56 22.14 18.00
N ALA A 49 11.57 22.74 18.66
CA ALA A 49 10.37 23.25 18.00
C ALA A 49 10.02 24.66 18.53
N THR A 50 9.18 25.37 17.79
CA THR A 50 8.53 26.60 18.23
C THR A 50 7.06 26.28 18.49
N LEU A 51 6.52 26.72 19.63
CA LEU A 51 5.13 26.53 19.99
C LEU A 51 4.54 27.84 20.55
N LEU A 52 3.30 28.13 20.16
CA LEU A 52 2.56 29.28 20.67
C LEU A 52 2.06 29.03 22.09
N ARG A 53 2.38 29.99 22.96
CA ARG A 53 1.78 30.14 24.28
C ARG A 53 0.46 30.89 24.14
N TYR A 54 -0.64 30.20 24.36
CA TYR A 54 -1.98 30.75 24.17
C TYR A 54 -2.41 31.77 25.25
N ASP A 55 -1.76 31.76 26.42
CA ASP A 55 -1.95 32.73 27.52
C ASP A 55 -1.40 34.13 27.17
N THR A 56 -0.26 34.18 26.48
CA THR A 56 0.46 35.40 26.12
C THR A 56 0.39 35.72 24.63
N MET A 57 -0.13 34.78 23.84
CA MET A 57 -0.09 34.79 22.38
C MET A 57 1.33 35.00 21.83
N ARG A 58 2.36 34.42 22.47
CA ARG A 58 3.77 34.53 22.04
C ARG A 58 4.32 33.17 21.62
N ALA A 59 5.09 33.17 20.55
CA ALA A 59 5.81 31.99 20.10
C ALA A 59 7.07 31.82 20.96
N GLU A 60 7.26 30.61 21.50
CA GLU A 60 8.42 30.27 22.31
C GLU A 60 9.11 29.04 21.74
N GLN A 61 10.45 29.00 21.85
CA GLN A 61 11.20 27.80 21.52
C GLN A 61 11.07 26.80 22.66
N VAL A 62 10.73 25.57 22.32
CA VAL A 62 10.61 24.46 23.23
C VAL A 62 11.57 23.34 22.81
N GLU A 63 12.07 22.58 23.79
CA GLU A 63 13.02 21.50 23.54
C GLU A 63 12.41 20.42 22.63
N LYS A 64 11.14 20.09 22.87
CA LYS A 64 10.44 19.01 22.18
C LYS A 64 8.94 19.24 22.12
N VAL A 65 8.35 18.89 20.99
CA VAL A 65 6.91 18.62 20.86
C VAL A 65 6.74 17.18 20.40
N THR A 66 5.77 16.47 20.98
CA THR A 66 5.45 15.09 20.62
C THR A 66 4.13 15.07 19.88
N ILE A 67 4.04 14.35 18.77
CA ILE A 67 2.81 14.15 18.01
C ILE A 67 2.53 12.66 18.03
N VAL A 68 1.35 12.27 18.50
CA VAL A 68 0.94 10.87 18.49
C VAL A 68 -0.16 10.73 17.46
N GLN A 69 0.06 9.82 16.51
CA GLN A 69 -0.91 9.49 15.48
C GLN A 69 -1.35 8.04 15.68
N THR A 70 -2.66 7.86 15.81
CA THR A 70 -3.30 6.56 15.92
C THR A 70 -4.23 6.35 14.74
N LEU A 71 -4.14 5.17 14.12
CA LEU A 71 -5.08 4.68 13.11
C LEU A 71 -5.74 3.41 13.65
N LYS A 72 -7.04 3.45 13.87
CA LYS A 72 -7.80 2.32 14.40
C LYS A 72 -8.82 1.83 13.38
N GLY A 73 -8.67 0.56 13.01
CA GLY A 73 -9.67 -0.21 12.28
C GLY A 73 -11.04 -0.22 12.96
N ASN A 74 -12.06 0.23 12.24
CA ASN A 74 -13.45 0.16 12.65
C ASN A 74 -14.16 -0.94 11.86
N VAL A 75 -14.13 -2.17 12.42
CA VAL A 75 -14.68 -3.37 11.79
C VAL A 75 -16.18 -3.24 11.55
N GLU A 76 -16.92 -2.73 12.54
CA GLU A 76 -18.38 -2.58 12.45
C GLU A 76 -18.78 -1.64 11.32
N GLU A 77 -18.14 -0.47 11.23
CA GLU A 77 -18.42 0.49 10.16
C GLU A 77 -17.93 -0.01 8.80
N SER A 78 -16.81 -0.75 8.76
CA SER A 78 -16.35 -1.42 7.54
C SER A 78 -17.43 -2.36 7.02
N GLU A 79 -17.87 -3.34 7.82
CA GLU A 79 -18.91 -4.30 7.44
C GLU A 79 -20.25 -3.64 7.08
N ARG A 80 -20.61 -2.53 7.74
CA ARG A 80 -21.82 -1.76 7.41
C ARG A 80 -21.72 -1.14 6.01
N ILE A 81 -20.59 -0.50 5.70
CA ILE A 81 -20.39 0.16 4.41
C ILE A 81 -20.18 -0.86 3.28
N GLU A 82 -19.45 -1.95 3.53
CA GLU A 82 -19.28 -3.07 2.60
C GLU A 82 -20.64 -3.60 2.15
N ARG A 83 -21.56 -3.87 3.08
CA ARG A 83 -22.93 -4.33 2.76
C ARG A 83 -23.72 -3.35 1.90
N SER A 84 -23.49 -2.05 2.06
CA SER A 84 -24.19 -1.01 1.30
C SER A 84 -23.61 -0.74 -0.09
N THR A 85 -22.29 -0.95 -0.25
CA THR A 85 -21.55 -0.58 -1.47
C THR A 85 -21.17 -1.79 -2.33
N GLY A 86 -21.14 -2.99 -1.75
CA GLY A 86 -20.64 -4.21 -2.41
C GLY A 86 -19.13 -4.19 -2.70
N ARG A 87 -18.39 -3.29 -2.04
CA ARG A 87 -16.93 -3.14 -2.17
C ARG A 87 -16.24 -3.64 -0.91
N ASP A 88 -14.97 -4.04 -1.02
CA ASP A 88 -14.10 -4.37 0.11
C ASP A 88 -13.58 -3.08 0.77
N VAL A 89 -14.25 -2.64 1.83
CA VAL A 89 -14.05 -1.32 2.44
C VAL A 89 -13.39 -1.46 3.80
N VAL A 90 -12.39 -0.63 4.06
CA VAL A 90 -11.77 -0.45 5.36
C VAL A 90 -12.07 0.95 5.86
N VAL A 91 -12.53 1.03 7.10
CA VAL A 91 -12.73 2.28 7.83
C VAL A 91 -11.65 2.42 8.89
N TRP A 92 -10.90 3.53 8.82
CA TRP A 92 -9.97 3.94 9.87
C TRP A 92 -10.47 5.18 10.58
N ASP A 93 -10.65 5.04 11.90
CA ASP A 93 -10.76 6.15 12.81
C ASP A 93 -9.34 6.59 13.19
N SER A 94 -8.96 7.77 12.70
CA SER A 94 -7.66 8.40 12.96
C SER A 94 -7.75 9.41 14.09
N LEU A 95 -6.69 9.53 14.88
CA LEU A 95 -6.50 10.59 15.85
C LEU A 95 -5.06 11.06 15.78
N SER A 96 -4.84 12.33 15.46
CA SER A 96 -3.54 12.97 15.60
C SER A 96 -3.63 13.98 16.73
N HIS A 97 -2.84 13.83 17.79
CA HIS A 97 -2.78 14.83 18.85
C HIS A 97 -1.35 15.27 19.15
N VAL A 98 -1.22 16.54 19.46
CA VAL A 98 0.03 17.22 19.77
C VAL A 98 0.13 17.35 21.29
N GLN A 99 1.24 16.89 21.86
CA GLN A 99 1.60 17.05 23.27
C GLN A 99 2.72 18.07 23.41
N GLY A 100 2.50 19.03 24.31
CA GLY A 100 3.51 20.01 24.70
C GLY A 100 4.68 19.38 25.47
N PRO A 101 5.68 20.19 25.83
CA PRO A 101 6.82 19.72 26.64
C PRO A 101 6.43 19.19 28.02
N ASP A 102 5.32 19.67 28.56
CA ASP A 102 4.69 19.25 29.82
C ASP A 102 3.89 17.94 29.71
N GLY A 103 3.70 17.42 28.50
CA GLY A 103 2.89 16.24 28.22
C GLY A 103 1.39 16.52 28.11
N GLU A 104 0.96 17.78 28.27
CA GLU A 104 -0.45 18.16 28.08
C GLU A 104 -0.81 18.19 26.60
N THR A 105 -2.05 17.80 26.27
CA THR A 105 -2.54 17.85 24.88
C THR A 105 -2.82 19.29 24.47
N VAL A 106 -2.09 19.77 23.46
CA VAL A 106 -2.23 21.11 22.87
C VAL A 106 -3.28 21.14 21.77
N SER A 107 -3.35 20.09 20.95
CA SER A 107 -4.32 20.01 19.86
C SER A 107 -4.61 18.56 19.54
N GLN A 108 -5.80 18.28 19.03
CA GLN A 108 -6.18 16.98 18.53
C GLN A 108 -7.04 17.16 17.28
N ILE A 109 -6.86 16.26 16.31
CA ILE A 109 -7.60 16.22 15.06
C ILE A 109 -8.05 14.78 14.88
N PRO A 110 -9.26 14.42 15.34
CA PRO A 110 -9.88 13.15 14.96
C PRO A 110 -10.25 13.18 13.48
N GLY A 111 -10.32 12.03 12.84
CA GLY A 111 -10.79 11.94 11.47
C GLY A 111 -11.24 10.53 11.14
N ARG A 112 -12.07 10.38 10.12
CA ARG A 112 -12.48 9.08 9.59
C ARG A 112 -12.13 8.99 8.12
N TYR A 113 -11.33 7.98 7.79
CA TYR A 113 -10.96 7.65 6.41
C TYR A 113 -11.60 6.34 5.99
N ILE A 114 -12.20 6.35 4.80
CA ILE A 114 -12.95 5.21 4.24
C ILE A 114 -12.32 4.91 2.88
N PHE A 115 -11.79 3.70 2.72
CA PHE A 115 -11.00 3.36 1.54
C PHE A 115 -11.11 1.88 1.17
N ASP A 116 -10.68 1.56 -0.04
CA ASP A 116 -10.67 0.21 -0.57
C ASP A 116 -9.48 -0.58 0.01
N GLY A 117 -9.77 -1.70 0.65
CA GLY A 117 -8.75 -2.50 1.35
C GLY A 117 -7.64 -3.04 0.44
N HIS A 118 -7.89 -3.11 -0.87
CA HIS A 118 -6.93 -3.59 -1.87
C HIS A 118 -6.21 -2.43 -2.56
N THR A 119 -6.95 -1.46 -3.10
CA THR A 119 -6.37 -0.40 -3.94
C THR A 119 -5.86 0.79 -3.17
N GLN A 120 -6.31 0.98 -1.91
CA GLN A 120 -6.09 2.19 -1.10
C GLN A 120 -6.77 3.44 -1.65
N GLU A 121 -7.69 3.31 -2.61
CA GLU A 121 -8.45 4.43 -3.12
C GLU A 121 -9.57 4.82 -2.14
N PRO A 122 -9.86 6.12 -1.95
CA PRO A 122 -10.99 6.55 -1.16
C PRO A 122 -12.31 5.94 -1.65
N VAL A 123 -13.16 5.55 -0.70
CA VAL A 123 -14.54 5.15 -0.97
C VAL A 123 -15.45 6.21 -0.36
N HIS A 124 -16.11 6.98 -1.24
CA HIS A 124 -17.01 8.05 -0.82
C HIS A 124 -18.33 7.47 -0.29
N ALA A 125 -18.33 7.18 1.01
CA ALA A 125 -19.49 6.78 1.78
C ALA A 125 -19.77 7.82 2.88
N PRO A 126 -21.03 7.92 3.37
CA PRO A 126 -21.34 8.80 4.49
C PRO A 126 -20.48 8.50 5.73
N GLY A 127 -20.03 9.55 6.39
CA GLY A 127 -19.21 9.47 7.61
C GLY A 127 -17.73 9.78 7.41
N GLU A 128 -17.28 10.04 6.18
CA GLU A 128 -15.93 10.52 5.91
C GLU A 128 -15.72 11.92 6.51
N THR A 129 -14.75 12.10 7.43
CA THR A 129 -14.53 13.37 8.14
C THR A 129 -13.07 13.70 8.42
N VAL A 130 -12.80 14.99 8.64
CA VAL A 130 -11.58 15.51 9.28
C VAL A 130 -12.01 16.53 10.33
N ASP A 131 -11.63 16.31 11.57
CA ASP A 131 -12.01 17.11 12.73
C ASP A 131 -13.53 17.25 12.89
N GLY A 132 -14.28 16.19 12.58
CA GLY A 132 -15.75 16.21 12.58
C GLY A 132 -16.39 16.80 11.32
N ASP A 133 -15.66 17.61 10.55
CA ASP A 133 -16.17 18.17 9.30
C ASP A 133 -16.22 17.11 8.19
N PRO A 134 -17.35 16.99 7.46
CA PRO A 134 -17.42 16.13 6.29
C PRO A 134 -16.41 16.56 5.22
N VAL A 135 -15.64 15.60 4.70
CA VAL A 135 -14.72 15.84 3.59
C VAL A 135 -14.95 14.84 2.48
N ARG A 136 -14.42 15.16 1.30
CA ARG A 136 -14.33 14.23 0.18
C ARG A 136 -12.87 14.14 -0.25
N ARG A 137 -12.24 12.99 -0.03
CA ARG A 137 -10.81 12.79 -0.28
C ARG A 137 -10.52 12.35 -1.71
N GLU A 138 -9.47 12.88 -2.31
CA GLU A 138 -8.93 12.33 -3.55
C GLU A 138 -7.51 11.81 -3.29
N GLY A 139 -7.20 10.63 -3.85
CA GLY A 139 -5.90 10.00 -3.63
C GLY A 139 -5.72 9.38 -2.25
N ILE A 140 -4.47 9.07 -1.93
CA ILE A 140 -4.10 8.34 -0.70
C ILE A 140 -3.89 9.30 0.48
N GLU A 141 -3.96 8.80 1.71
CA GLU A 141 -3.64 9.59 2.91
C GLU A 141 -2.59 8.90 3.80
N PHE A 142 -2.81 7.65 4.22
CA PHE A 142 -1.90 7.00 5.18
C PHE A 142 -0.98 5.94 4.58
N LYS A 143 -1.31 5.43 3.38
CA LYS A 143 -0.61 4.29 2.79
C LYS A 143 -0.69 4.29 1.26
N TRP A 144 0.38 3.88 0.59
CA TRP A 144 0.41 3.66 -0.85
C TRP A 144 -0.20 2.30 -1.22
N PRO A 145 -0.65 2.12 -2.47
CA PRO A 145 -1.11 0.82 -2.95
C PRO A 145 -0.04 -0.26 -2.85
N PHE A 146 -0.45 -1.51 -2.66
CA PHE A 146 0.46 -2.66 -2.80
C PHE A 146 1.14 -2.64 -4.17
N LEU A 147 2.37 -3.12 -4.23
CA LEU A 147 3.21 -3.04 -5.44
C LEU A 147 3.28 -1.59 -5.94
N THR A 148 3.60 -0.67 -5.04
CA THR A 148 3.74 0.76 -5.32
C THR A 148 4.65 0.96 -6.53
N GLU A 149 4.26 1.87 -7.41
CA GLU A 149 4.93 2.16 -8.67
C GLU A 149 5.82 3.39 -8.52
N LYS A 150 6.83 3.51 -9.39
CA LYS A 150 7.74 4.66 -9.45
C LYS A 150 7.10 5.84 -10.21
N ARG A 151 6.02 6.38 -9.65
CA ARG A 151 5.26 7.50 -10.21
C ARG A 151 4.71 8.39 -9.11
N ASP A 152 4.19 9.54 -9.51
CA ASP A 152 3.48 10.43 -8.61
C ASP A 152 2.10 9.86 -8.23
N TYR A 153 1.63 10.24 -7.05
CA TYR A 153 0.31 9.90 -6.52
C TYR A 153 -0.42 11.18 -6.13
N VAL A 154 -1.74 11.14 -6.09
CA VAL A 154 -2.51 12.20 -5.42
C VAL A 154 -2.52 11.88 -3.92
N TYR A 155 -2.24 12.87 -3.10
CA TYR A 155 -2.20 12.74 -1.64
C TYR A 155 -3.14 13.77 -1.01
N PHE A 156 -4.00 13.31 -0.10
CA PHE A 156 -4.93 14.14 0.63
C PHE A 156 -4.26 14.73 1.88
N ASP A 157 -4.39 16.04 2.05
CA ASP A 157 -3.89 16.79 3.18
C ASP A 157 -5.06 17.14 4.13
N ALA A 158 -5.03 16.58 5.35
CA ALA A 158 -6.09 16.79 6.33
C ALA A 158 -6.19 18.25 6.83
N GLN A 159 -5.09 19.01 6.90
CA GLN A 159 -5.09 20.39 7.41
C GLN A 159 -5.78 21.34 6.43
N THR A 160 -5.44 21.23 5.15
CA THR A 160 -6.02 22.04 4.06
C THR A 160 -7.34 21.47 3.56
N ARG A 161 -7.62 20.19 3.84
CA ARG A 161 -8.76 19.43 3.31
C ARG A 161 -8.78 19.40 1.78
N THR A 162 -7.59 19.40 1.18
CA THR A 162 -7.40 19.37 -0.27
C THR A 162 -6.45 18.25 -0.66
N SER A 163 -6.43 17.92 -1.95
CA SER A 163 -5.55 16.90 -2.49
C SER A 163 -4.60 17.53 -3.49
N ALA A 164 -3.33 17.14 -3.43
CA ALA A 164 -2.31 17.58 -4.36
C ALA A 164 -1.37 16.41 -4.71
N PRO A 165 -0.62 16.50 -5.82
CA PRO A 165 0.39 15.49 -6.12
C PRO A 165 1.44 15.37 -5.01
N ILE A 166 1.81 14.13 -4.69
CA ILE A 166 3.04 13.78 -3.98
C ILE A 166 3.99 13.10 -4.96
N HIS A 167 5.21 13.62 -5.05
CA HIS A 167 6.11 13.30 -6.13
C HIS A 167 7.05 12.16 -5.76
N TYR A 168 7.24 11.20 -6.66
CA TYR A 168 8.31 10.22 -6.54
C TYR A 168 9.66 10.89 -6.82
N LYS A 169 10.56 10.83 -5.85
CA LYS A 169 11.89 11.47 -5.88
C LYS A 169 13.06 10.50 -6.03
N GLY A 170 12.77 9.20 -6.18
CA GLY A 170 13.80 8.19 -6.42
C GLY A 170 13.71 6.98 -5.50
N THR A 171 14.58 6.01 -5.74
CA THR A 171 14.75 4.81 -4.91
C THR A 171 15.97 5.01 -4.02
N ARG A 172 15.89 4.63 -2.75
CA ARG A 172 17.04 4.69 -1.81
C ARG A 172 17.01 3.54 -0.82
N THR A 173 18.13 3.33 -0.14
CA THR A 173 18.21 2.39 0.97
C THR A 173 17.91 3.11 2.29
N PHE A 174 17.02 2.55 3.10
CA PHE A 174 16.70 3.04 4.44
C PHE A 174 16.60 1.86 5.40
N ARG A 175 17.46 1.84 6.43
CA ARG A 175 17.50 0.77 7.45
C ARG A 175 17.56 -0.64 6.83
N GLY A 176 18.32 -0.80 5.74
CA GLY A 176 18.46 -2.08 5.02
C GLY A 176 17.33 -2.43 4.05
N LEU A 177 16.29 -1.59 3.93
CA LEU A 177 15.22 -1.75 2.95
C LEU A 177 15.46 -0.86 1.72
N GLU A 178 15.17 -1.40 0.54
CA GLU A 178 14.95 -0.57 -0.64
C GLU A 178 13.58 0.09 -0.53
N VAL A 179 13.54 1.41 -0.58
CA VAL A 179 12.33 2.21 -0.43
C VAL A 179 12.22 3.24 -1.55
N TYR A 180 10.99 3.60 -1.88
CA TYR A 180 10.67 4.71 -2.75
C TYR A 180 10.52 5.97 -1.90
N TYR A 181 11.19 7.03 -2.32
CA TYR A 181 11.11 8.33 -1.67
C TYR A 181 10.03 9.18 -2.31
N PHE A 182 9.13 9.70 -1.48
CA PHE A 182 8.05 10.58 -1.88
C PHE A 182 8.14 11.91 -1.15
N GLU A 183 7.88 13.01 -1.86
CA GLU A 183 7.92 14.36 -1.30
C GLU A 183 6.80 15.23 -1.84
N GLN A 184 6.15 15.98 -0.96
CA GLN A 184 5.12 16.97 -1.28
C GLN A 184 5.36 18.24 -0.50
N THR A 185 5.26 19.40 -1.16
CA THR A 185 5.24 20.70 -0.49
C THR A 185 3.86 21.32 -0.63
N VAL A 186 3.24 21.60 0.50
CA VAL A 186 1.99 22.36 0.58
C VAL A 186 2.36 23.82 0.78
N PRO A 187 2.06 24.71 -0.17
CA PRO A 187 2.35 26.14 -0.02
C PRO A 187 1.53 26.72 1.13
N TRP A 188 1.88 27.92 1.58
CA TRP A 188 1.12 28.65 2.60
C TRP A 188 -0.36 28.72 2.23
N THR A 189 -1.17 28.00 3.00
CA THR A 189 -2.60 27.84 2.77
C THR A 189 -3.33 28.22 4.04
N LYS A 190 -4.42 28.98 3.90
CA LYS A 190 -5.32 29.27 5.02
C LYS A 190 -6.05 27.99 5.40
N VAL A 191 -6.05 27.64 6.67
CA VAL A 191 -6.66 26.42 7.20
C VAL A 191 -7.65 26.77 8.32
N PRO A 192 -8.69 25.94 8.54
CA PRO A 192 -9.62 26.12 9.64
C PRO A 192 -8.90 26.00 10.99
N TYR A 193 -9.48 26.57 12.04
CA TYR A 193 -9.04 26.27 13.41
C TYR A 193 -9.48 24.86 13.80
N PRO A 194 -8.71 24.14 14.64
CA PRO A 194 -9.16 22.87 15.19
C PRO A 194 -10.44 23.06 16.03
N GLU A 195 -11.44 22.20 15.87
CA GLU A 195 -12.72 22.24 16.61
C GLU A 195 -12.49 22.30 18.12
N LYS A 196 -11.53 21.48 18.59
CA LYS A 196 -11.09 21.53 19.99
C LYS A 196 -9.86 22.40 20.14
N MET A 197 -10.09 23.64 20.56
CA MET A 197 -9.03 24.58 20.91
C MET A 197 -8.38 24.24 22.27
N PRO A 198 -7.07 24.49 22.45
CA PRO A 198 -6.38 24.39 23.74
C PRO A 198 -6.80 25.45 24.77
N ILE A 199 -7.64 26.40 24.38
CA ILE A 199 -8.17 27.44 25.28
C ILE A 199 -9.62 27.11 25.64
N PRO A 200 -9.93 26.85 26.92
CA PRO A 200 -11.31 26.63 27.36
C PRO A 200 -12.23 27.82 27.01
N GLY A 201 -13.40 27.52 26.46
CA GLY A 201 -14.44 28.52 26.17
C GLY A 201 -14.27 29.30 24.85
N ILE A 202 -13.24 28.99 24.06
CA ILE A 202 -13.12 29.51 22.69
C ILE A 202 -13.67 28.47 21.71
N ASP A 203 -14.74 28.87 21.03
CA ASP A 203 -15.31 28.13 19.92
C ASP A 203 -14.53 28.43 18.63
N ALA A 204 -14.01 27.38 18.00
CA ALA A 204 -13.20 27.46 16.79
C ALA A 204 -13.96 28.06 15.61
N GLY A 205 -15.24 27.71 15.47
CA GLY A 205 -16.11 28.16 14.38
C GLY A 205 -16.35 29.66 14.37
N THR A 206 -16.31 30.30 15.54
CA THR A 206 -16.53 31.76 15.67
C THR A 206 -15.26 32.56 15.95
N LEU A 207 -14.11 31.92 16.15
CA LEU A 207 -12.86 32.59 16.52
C LEU A 207 -12.37 33.55 15.42
N GLU A 208 -12.36 33.09 14.17
CA GLU A 208 -11.96 33.94 13.05
C GLU A 208 -12.91 35.12 12.89
N GLU A 209 -14.23 34.88 12.93
CA GLU A 209 -15.23 35.93 12.76
C GLU A 209 -15.15 37.00 13.87
N ARG A 210 -14.89 36.60 15.11
CA ARG A 210 -14.81 37.50 16.26
C ARG A 210 -13.53 38.29 16.33
N THR A 211 -12.41 37.70 15.89
CA THR A 211 -11.09 38.29 16.07
C THR A 211 -10.47 38.81 14.77
N GLY A 212 -10.95 38.38 13.61
CA GLY A 212 -10.29 38.58 12.32
C GLY A 212 -8.95 37.85 12.18
N THR A 213 -8.60 36.96 13.12
CA THR A 213 -7.32 36.25 13.13
C THR A 213 -7.46 34.96 12.36
N THR A 214 -6.61 34.76 11.35
CA THR A 214 -6.65 33.58 10.46
C THR A 214 -5.52 32.61 10.77
N ARG A 215 -5.76 31.30 10.63
CA ARG A 215 -4.71 30.28 10.74
C ARG A 215 -4.20 29.89 9.35
N TRP A 216 -2.88 29.78 9.23
CA TRP A 216 -2.19 29.43 8.00
C TRP A 216 -1.20 28.32 8.27
N TYR A 217 -1.03 27.45 7.28
CA TYR A 217 -0.18 26.27 7.37
C TYR A 217 0.62 26.09 6.09
N THR A 218 1.84 25.57 6.24
CA THR A 218 2.66 25.04 5.17
C THR A 218 3.44 23.83 5.69
N THR A 219 3.67 22.86 4.82
CA THR A 219 4.53 21.72 5.14
C THR A 219 5.30 21.25 3.93
N THR A 220 6.47 20.68 4.18
CA THR A 220 7.08 19.72 3.26
C THR A 220 7.02 18.35 3.92
N ARG A 221 6.30 17.42 3.30
CA ARG A 221 6.17 16.03 3.76
C ARG A 221 7.10 15.13 2.99
N MET A 222 7.69 14.17 3.70
CA MET A 222 8.66 13.21 3.20
C MET A 222 8.28 11.81 3.67
N PHE A 223 8.13 10.87 2.72
CA PHE A 223 7.80 9.48 3.04
C PHE A 223 8.79 8.51 2.41
N TRP A 224 9.17 7.49 3.18
CA TRP A 224 9.98 6.36 2.74
C TRP A 224 9.04 5.16 2.66
N VAL A 225 8.75 4.68 1.44
CA VAL A 225 7.71 3.67 1.22
C VAL A 225 8.35 2.38 0.76
N GLU A 226 8.07 1.27 1.46
CA GLU A 226 8.50 -0.05 0.99
C GLU A 226 7.59 -0.49 -0.18
N PRO A 227 8.15 -0.77 -1.37
CA PRO A 227 7.35 -0.86 -2.59
C PRO A 227 6.45 -2.08 -2.69
N ALA A 228 6.81 -3.22 -2.08
CA ALA A 228 5.96 -4.41 -2.19
C ALA A 228 4.65 -4.22 -1.40
N THR A 229 4.79 -3.79 -0.15
CA THR A 229 3.66 -3.58 0.78
C THR A 229 2.96 -2.26 0.54
N GLY A 230 3.65 -1.23 0.05
CA GLY A 230 3.16 0.16 -0.01
C GLY A 230 3.08 0.86 1.34
N ALA A 231 3.66 0.26 2.39
CA ALA A 231 3.66 0.85 3.72
C ALA A 231 4.79 1.90 3.87
N PRO A 232 4.50 3.09 4.43
CA PRO A 232 5.54 4.00 4.86
C PRO A 232 6.32 3.40 6.03
N VAL A 233 7.64 3.29 5.89
CA VAL A 233 8.56 2.88 6.96
C VAL A 233 9.16 4.06 7.73
N ASN A 234 9.02 5.27 7.18
CA ASN A 234 9.32 6.53 7.85
C ASN A 234 8.45 7.64 7.26
N GLY A 235 8.15 8.64 8.08
CA GLY A 235 7.46 9.86 7.72
C GLY A 235 8.09 11.03 8.45
N GLU A 236 8.33 12.12 7.72
CA GLU A 236 8.85 13.36 8.27
C GLU A 236 8.11 14.55 7.67
N GLU A 237 7.98 15.62 8.45
CA GLU A 237 7.41 16.89 7.99
C GLU A 237 8.26 18.07 8.45
N ILE A 238 8.58 18.98 7.53
CA ILE A 238 9.02 20.33 7.89
C ILE A 238 7.77 21.19 7.91
N HIS A 239 7.24 21.40 9.11
CA HIS A 239 5.89 21.90 9.32
C HIS A 239 5.95 23.29 9.95
N THR A 240 5.16 24.23 9.43
CA THR A 240 5.00 25.56 10.05
C THR A 240 3.56 26.03 9.98
N GLU A 241 3.07 26.57 11.10
CA GLU A 241 1.78 27.22 11.24
C GLU A 241 1.94 28.65 11.75
N GLU A 242 1.09 29.55 11.26
CA GLU A 242 1.02 30.94 11.68
C GLU A 242 -0.42 31.35 11.97
N LEU A 243 -0.61 32.16 13.00
CA LEU A 243 -1.80 33.00 13.14
C LEU A 243 -1.49 34.36 12.52
N ARG A 244 -2.41 34.90 11.71
CA ARG A 244 -2.20 36.13 10.93
C ARG A 244 -3.38 37.09 11.07
N GLY A 245 -3.06 38.37 11.27
CA GLY A 245 -4.00 39.47 11.39
C GLY A 245 -4.87 39.40 12.66
N GLY A 246 -5.81 40.33 12.77
CA GLY A 246 -6.84 40.31 13.80
C GLY A 246 -6.43 40.82 15.18
N SER A 247 -7.43 40.95 16.05
CA SER A 247 -7.30 41.49 17.40
C SER A 247 -6.63 40.53 18.39
N LEU A 248 -6.67 39.21 18.14
CA LEU A 248 -6.07 38.19 19.01
C LEU A 248 -4.56 38.38 19.15
N LEU A 249 -3.91 38.95 18.13
CA LEU A 249 -2.47 39.16 18.12
C LEU A 249 -2.03 40.47 18.77
N GLY A 250 -2.96 41.30 19.26
CA GLY A 250 -2.63 42.57 19.90
C GLY A 250 -1.94 43.56 18.96
N GLY A 251 -2.35 43.59 17.69
CA GLY A 251 -1.81 44.51 16.67
C GLY A 251 -0.55 44.01 15.94
N ARG A 252 -0.07 42.80 16.22
CA ARG A 252 0.98 42.15 15.41
C ARG A 252 0.38 41.59 14.13
N ASP A 253 1.13 41.67 13.02
CA ASP A 253 0.68 41.13 11.72
C ASP A 253 0.57 39.60 11.73
N ARG A 254 1.47 38.92 12.43
CA ARG A 254 1.51 37.46 12.53
C ARG A 254 2.26 36.96 13.76
N VAL A 255 1.98 35.73 14.17
CA VAL A 255 2.75 34.95 15.15
C VAL A 255 2.82 33.49 14.71
N THR A 256 3.96 32.84 14.92
CA THR A 256 4.10 31.40 14.68
C THR A 256 3.31 30.60 15.71
N ALA A 257 2.36 29.79 15.24
CA ALA A 257 1.58 28.87 16.07
C ALA A 257 2.41 27.62 16.42
N PHE A 258 3.06 27.05 15.41
CA PHE A 258 3.96 25.93 15.54
C PHE A 258 5.02 25.97 14.43
N SER A 259 6.24 25.54 14.70
CA SER A 259 7.25 25.31 13.66
C SER A 259 8.22 24.25 14.12
N GLY A 260 8.53 23.28 13.26
CA GLY A 260 9.50 22.25 13.58
C GLY A 260 9.71 21.24 12.46
N HIS A 261 10.83 20.53 12.53
CA HIS A 261 11.05 19.31 11.74
C HIS A 261 10.53 18.13 12.55
N VAL A 262 9.30 17.74 12.26
CA VAL A 262 8.63 16.57 12.83
C VAL A 262 9.20 15.31 12.21
N ARG A 263 9.71 14.40 13.03
CA ARG A 263 10.27 13.12 12.58
C ARG A 263 9.68 11.99 13.39
N MET A 264 9.46 10.84 12.76
CA MET A 264 9.10 9.63 13.49
C MET A 264 10.16 9.30 14.55
N ARG A 265 9.72 8.95 15.76
CA ARG A 265 10.59 8.56 16.86
C ARG A 265 11.30 7.25 16.52
N GLU A 266 12.57 7.15 16.87
CA GLU A 266 13.47 6.07 16.44
C GLU A 266 12.96 4.65 16.77
N ASP A 267 12.36 4.46 17.95
CA ASP A 267 11.78 3.17 18.36
C ASP A 267 10.57 2.77 17.49
N TYR A 268 9.79 3.74 17.01
CA TYR A 268 8.71 3.49 16.06
C TYR A 268 9.24 3.25 14.65
N VAL A 269 10.34 3.90 14.25
CA VAL A 269 11.02 3.60 12.98
C VAL A 269 11.48 2.15 12.96
N ASP A 270 12.22 1.71 13.98
CA ASP A 270 12.74 0.34 14.06
C ASP A 270 11.61 -0.70 14.09
N ARG A 271 10.56 -0.45 14.88
CA ARG A 271 9.37 -1.32 14.94
C ARG A 271 8.66 -1.40 13.58
N THR A 272 8.46 -0.26 12.92
CA THR A 272 7.77 -0.21 11.62
C THR A 272 8.58 -0.90 10.54
N VAL A 273 9.89 -0.66 10.49
CA VAL A 273 10.81 -1.36 9.56
C VAL A 273 10.75 -2.87 9.78
N ALA A 274 10.81 -3.36 11.03
CA ALA A 274 10.73 -4.79 11.33
C ALA A 274 9.39 -5.39 10.89
N GLN A 275 8.28 -4.72 11.20
CA GLN A 275 6.95 -5.15 10.81
C GLN A 275 6.81 -5.22 9.28
N VAL A 276 7.14 -4.15 8.58
CA VAL A 276 7.04 -4.07 7.11
C VAL A 276 7.95 -5.10 6.44
N SER A 277 9.16 -5.32 6.97
CA SER A 277 10.08 -6.34 6.47
C SER A 277 9.47 -7.75 6.54
N SER A 278 8.78 -8.07 7.64
CA SER A 278 8.11 -9.38 7.79
C SER A 278 6.94 -9.55 6.83
N GLN A 279 6.13 -8.50 6.65
CA GLN A 279 4.95 -8.51 5.77
C GLN A 279 5.34 -8.55 4.29
N ARG A 280 6.41 -7.85 3.92
CA ARG A 280 6.98 -7.84 2.57
C ARG A 280 7.27 -9.24 2.05
N GLY A 281 7.81 -10.13 2.88
CA GLY A 281 8.10 -11.51 2.48
C GLY A 281 6.85 -12.25 1.99
N LEU A 282 5.73 -12.10 2.69
CA LEU A 282 4.45 -12.73 2.31
C LEU A 282 3.88 -12.13 1.02
N VAL A 283 3.95 -10.80 0.88
CA VAL A 283 3.49 -10.11 -0.33
C VAL A 283 4.30 -10.55 -1.54
N LEU A 284 5.63 -10.56 -1.45
CA LEU A 284 6.52 -10.97 -2.54
C LEU A 284 6.40 -12.46 -2.86
N LEU A 285 6.14 -13.30 -1.86
CA LEU A 285 5.90 -14.72 -2.08
C LEU A 285 4.73 -14.93 -3.05
N LEU A 286 3.61 -14.25 -2.81
CA LEU A 286 2.41 -14.39 -3.64
C LEU A 286 2.49 -13.59 -4.95
N ALA A 287 3.07 -12.39 -4.91
CA ALA A 287 3.16 -11.49 -6.06
C ALA A 287 4.25 -11.88 -7.07
N SER A 288 5.30 -12.58 -6.65
CA SER A 288 6.49 -12.78 -7.48
C SER A 288 7.09 -14.18 -7.33
N HIS A 289 7.50 -14.59 -6.13
CA HIS A 289 8.30 -15.82 -5.98
C HIS A 289 7.53 -17.09 -6.36
N LEU A 290 6.28 -17.27 -5.91
CA LEU A 290 5.47 -18.44 -6.30
C LEU A 290 5.13 -18.44 -7.80
N PRO A 291 4.64 -17.35 -8.40
CA PRO A 291 4.41 -17.30 -9.85
C PRO A 291 5.65 -17.68 -10.67
N TRP A 292 6.82 -17.11 -10.35
CA TRP A 292 8.06 -17.39 -11.10
C TRP A 292 8.59 -18.80 -10.87
N THR A 293 8.52 -19.32 -9.64
CA THR A 293 8.93 -20.70 -9.36
C THR A 293 8.02 -21.71 -10.07
N PHE A 294 6.71 -21.49 -10.08
CA PHE A 294 5.76 -22.36 -10.80
C PHE A 294 5.95 -22.27 -12.31
N LEU A 295 6.21 -21.10 -12.87
CA LEU A 295 6.52 -20.96 -14.29
C LEU A 295 7.82 -21.70 -14.67
N GLY A 296 8.86 -21.59 -13.84
CA GLY A 296 10.13 -22.30 -14.03
C GLY A 296 9.98 -23.82 -13.91
N LEU A 297 9.28 -24.29 -12.87
CA LEU A 297 8.97 -25.71 -12.69
C LEU A 297 8.14 -26.26 -13.84
N GLY A 298 7.09 -25.54 -14.26
CA GLY A 298 6.26 -25.91 -15.40
C GLY A 298 7.09 -26.09 -16.68
N THR A 299 7.97 -25.14 -16.95
CA THR A 299 8.86 -25.17 -18.12
C THR A 299 9.88 -26.32 -18.05
N GLY A 300 10.48 -26.54 -16.89
CA GLY A 300 11.43 -27.63 -16.67
C GLY A 300 10.79 -29.01 -16.81
N LEU A 301 9.58 -29.19 -16.24
CA LEU A 301 8.81 -30.43 -16.35
C LEU A 301 8.37 -30.69 -17.80
N LEU A 302 7.98 -29.64 -18.53
CA LEU A 302 7.66 -29.73 -19.96
C LEU A 302 8.87 -30.20 -20.78
N ALA A 303 10.03 -29.57 -20.58
CA ALA A 303 11.26 -29.97 -21.26
C ALA A 303 11.63 -31.42 -20.95
N LEU A 304 11.52 -31.86 -19.69
CA LEU A 304 11.79 -33.24 -19.29
C LEU A 304 10.81 -34.24 -19.92
N SER A 305 9.51 -33.89 -19.98
CA SER A 305 8.49 -34.68 -20.67
C SER A 305 8.84 -34.87 -22.14
N LEU A 306 9.17 -33.78 -22.86
CA LEU A 306 9.57 -33.83 -24.26
C LEU A 306 10.86 -34.64 -24.49
N LEU A 307 11.86 -34.50 -23.60
CA LEU A 307 13.11 -35.27 -23.67
C LEU A 307 12.87 -36.77 -23.46
N LEU A 308 12.00 -37.15 -22.53
CA LEU A 308 11.64 -38.56 -22.29
C LEU A 308 10.87 -39.14 -23.47
N GLU A 309 9.95 -38.37 -24.04
CA GLU A 309 9.20 -38.76 -25.24
C GLU A 309 10.17 -38.94 -26.43
N ALA A 310 11.07 -37.99 -26.69
CA ALA A 310 12.07 -38.08 -27.75
C ALA A 310 13.01 -39.29 -27.57
N ARG A 311 13.47 -39.57 -26.35
CA ARG A 311 14.30 -40.75 -26.05
C ARG A 311 13.54 -42.07 -26.18
N SER A 312 12.21 -42.06 -26.03
CA SER A 312 11.38 -43.25 -26.24
C SER A 312 11.12 -43.56 -27.72
N ARG A 313 11.35 -42.57 -28.60
CA ARG A 313 11.17 -42.69 -30.07
C ARG A 313 12.45 -43.04 -30.82
N ARG A 314 13.59 -43.24 -30.16
CA ARG A 314 14.81 -43.73 -30.84
C ARG A 314 14.56 -45.16 -31.36
N PRO A 315 14.72 -45.41 -32.67
CA PRO A 315 14.56 -46.75 -33.22
C PRO A 315 15.68 -47.64 -32.69
N GLY A 316 15.33 -48.65 -31.89
CA GLY A 316 16.17 -49.84 -31.76
C GLY A 316 16.20 -50.48 -33.13
N GLY A 317 17.41 -50.74 -33.64
CA GLY A 317 17.66 -51.09 -35.03
C GLY A 317 16.73 -52.17 -35.59
N ASP A 318 16.15 -51.85 -36.74
CA ASP A 318 15.54 -52.83 -37.64
C ASP A 318 16.65 -53.81 -38.07
N GLY A 319 16.59 -55.01 -37.50
CA GLY A 319 17.21 -56.19 -38.10
C GLY A 319 16.44 -56.57 -39.36
N ALA A 320 16.88 -56.00 -40.48
CA ALA A 320 16.78 -56.43 -41.88
C ALA A 320 15.48 -57.10 -42.38
N PRO A 321 14.79 -56.52 -43.38
CA PRO A 321 13.92 -57.28 -44.27
C PRO A 321 14.77 -57.92 -45.38
N ALA A 322 14.58 -59.22 -45.65
CA ALA A 322 15.06 -59.86 -46.87
C ALA A 322 13.91 -60.60 -47.58
N PRO A 323 13.91 -60.65 -48.92
CA PRO A 323 12.71 -60.56 -49.73
C PRO A 323 12.20 -61.92 -50.24
N GLY A 324 10.90 -61.98 -50.51
CA GLY A 324 10.28 -63.11 -51.19
C GLY A 324 10.56 -63.12 -52.69
N ALA A 325 10.63 -64.33 -53.25
CA ALA A 325 10.45 -64.65 -54.67
C ALA A 325 9.87 -66.08 -54.73
N GLY A 326 8.56 -66.24 -55.00
CA GLY A 326 8.03 -66.68 -56.29
C GLY A 326 7.40 -68.07 -56.12
N GLY A 327 6.30 -68.50 -56.73
CA GLY A 327 5.39 -67.98 -57.73
C GLY A 327 4.33 -69.08 -57.96
N ALA A 328 3.09 -68.70 -58.22
CA ALA A 328 1.96 -69.59 -58.41
C ALA A 328 2.02 -70.36 -59.75
N GLY A 329 1.50 -71.59 -59.77
CA GLY A 329 1.23 -72.35 -61.01
C GLY A 329 0.27 -73.50 -60.73
N GLY A 330 -1.00 -73.32 -61.10
CA GLY A 330 -2.10 -74.23 -60.81
C GLY A 330 -2.05 -75.56 -61.55
N ALA A 331 -2.49 -76.61 -60.87
CA ALA A 331 -2.81 -77.91 -61.45
C ALA A 331 -4.23 -77.86 -62.02
N ALA A 332 -4.36 -78.07 -63.33
CA ALA A 332 -5.61 -78.38 -63.99
C ALA A 332 -5.61 -79.88 -64.28
N ASP A 333 -6.50 -80.61 -63.59
CA ASP A 333 -6.82 -82.00 -63.90
C ASP A 333 -7.42 -82.09 -65.30
N ARG A 334 -6.82 -82.96 -66.12
CA ARG A 334 -7.37 -83.43 -67.39
C ARG A 334 -7.96 -84.82 -67.15
N GLU A 335 -9.25 -84.96 -67.40
CA GLU A 335 -9.85 -86.23 -67.81
C GLU A 335 -10.56 -85.97 -69.14
N PRO A 336 -10.35 -86.86 -70.14
CA PRO A 336 -11.49 -87.33 -70.90
C PRO A 336 -11.43 -88.84 -71.17
N GLY A 337 -12.51 -89.53 -70.77
CA GLY A 337 -13.23 -90.48 -71.63
C GLY A 337 -12.69 -91.90 -71.81
N PRO A 338 -13.57 -92.83 -72.26
CA PRO A 338 -13.51 -94.25 -71.93
C PRO A 338 -12.84 -95.12 -73.01
N ALA A 339 -12.27 -96.25 -72.59
CA ALA A 339 -12.34 -97.60 -73.19
C ALA A 339 -11.31 -98.52 -72.51
#